data_AF-A0A946GSR6-F1
#
_entry.id   AF-A0A946GSR6-F1
#
_cell.length_a   1.000
_cell.length_b   1.000
_cell.length_c   1.000
_cell.angle_alpha   90.00
_cell.angle_beta   90.00
_cell.angle_gamma   90.00
#
_symmetry.space_group_name_H-M   'P 1'
#
loop_
_entity.id
_entity.type
_entity.pdbx_description
1 polymer ?
#
loop_
_entity_poly.entity_id
_entity_poly.type
_entity_poly.pdbx_seq_one_letter_code
_entity_poly.pdbx_strand_id
1 'polypeptide(L)'
;INLDKNLANLKNTSALFDKTIKGLRNGSKELRLPPTSSKRILRQLDKIDKLWMGFYPNIQTIISAKKVSADQISAIAANNLPLLKEMNKAVGLYEKDAKKGGLKADQGLAATLNLSGKQRMLTQKMSKEFLLVAYGHEVESNRLNLLETYTLFERTLKGLLDGDTTLGLPGTKPESIRQQLTVVEKLWTGFKPIVASAVENKGKIQHSEIEQLADSNLPLLKEMNKAVGMYEKEAAK
;
A
#
# COMPACT_ATOMS: atom_id res chain seq x y z
N ILE A 1 -16.14 13.84 8.30
CA ILE A 1 -14.96 13.03 8.77
C ILE A 1 -15.15 12.62 10.24
N ASN A 2 -15.06 11.32 10.59
CA ASN A 2 -15.19 10.84 11.98
C ASN A 2 -13.81 10.72 12.67
N LEU A 3 -13.49 11.67 13.54
CA LEU A 3 -12.18 11.74 14.22
C LEU A 3 -11.89 10.52 15.09
N ASP A 4 -12.81 10.14 15.99
CA ASP A 4 -12.56 9.04 16.93
C ASP A 4 -12.40 7.70 16.20
N LYS A 5 -13.19 7.45 15.15
CA LYS A 5 -13.03 6.27 14.28
C LYS A 5 -11.67 6.26 13.60
N ASN A 6 -11.21 7.41 13.09
CA ASN A 6 -9.91 7.52 12.43
C ASN A 6 -8.74 7.32 13.40
N LEU A 7 -8.83 7.86 14.62
CA LEU A 7 -7.82 7.65 15.67
C LEU A 7 -7.78 6.19 16.14
N ALA A 8 -8.94 5.54 16.28
CA ALA A 8 -9.01 4.11 16.60
C ALA A 8 -8.38 3.26 15.49
N ASN A 9 -8.68 3.56 14.22
CA ASN A 9 -8.07 2.88 13.08
C ASN A 9 -6.55 3.09 13.05
N LEU A 10 -6.06 4.32 13.28
CA LEU A 10 -4.64 4.62 13.32
C LEU A 10 -3.93 3.86 14.46
N LYS A 11 -4.55 3.80 15.64
CA LYS A 11 -4.05 3.00 16.77
C LYS A 11 -3.94 1.52 16.42
N ASN A 12 -5.00 0.93 15.89
CA ASN A 12 -5.06 -0.50 15.60
C ASN A 12 -4.08 -0.89 14.49
N THR A 13 -4.02 -0.12 13.40
CA THR A 13 -3.15 -0.39 12.25
C THR A 13 -1.67 -0.20 12.60
N SER A 14 -1.32 0.84 13.35
CA SER A 14 0.07 1.04 13.79
C SER A 14 0.53 -0.04 14.78
N ALA A 15 -0.34 -0.47 15.71
CA ALA A 15 -0.04 -1.59 16.61
C ALA A 15 0.11 -2.92 15.85
N LEU A 16 -0.72 -3.17 14.84
CA LEU A 16 -0.60 -4.36 14.00
C LEU A 16 0.71 -4.36 13.21
N PHE A 17 1.12 -3.20 12.67
CA PHE A 17 2.38 -3.06 11.96
C PHE A 17 3.59 -3.35 12.85
N ASP A 18 3.62 -2.76 14.06
CA ASP A 18 4.65 -3.01 15.08
C ASP A 18 4.76 -4.51 15.42
N LYS A 19 3.61 -5.15 15.66
CA LYS A 19 3.55 -6.59 15.92
C LYS A 19 4.03 -7.43 14.74
N THR A 20 3.72 -7.00 13.52
CA THR A 20 4.10 -7.71 12.29
C THR A 20 5.61 -7.69 12.10
N ILE A 21 6.29 -6.55 12.28
CA ILE A 21 7.75 -6.49 12.12
C ILE A 21 8.44 -7.40 13.15
N LYS A 22 7.99 -7.35 14.42
CA LYS A 22 8.46 -8.25 15.48
C LYS A 22 8.21 -9.72 15.13
N GLY A 23 7.03 -10.03 14.58
CA GLY A 23 6.63 -11.36 14.15
C GLY A 23 7.44 -11.88 12.95
N LEU A 24 7.78 -11.03 11.98
CA LEU A 24 8.65 -11.40 10.87
C LEU A 24 10.05 -11.81 11.36
N ARG A 25 10.55 -11.19 12.44
CA ARG A 25 11.84 -11.55 13.02
C ARG A 25 11.75 -12.84 13.85
N ASN A 26 10.88 -12.83 14.85
CA ASN A 26 10.88 -13.78 15.95
C ASN A 26 9.82 -14.89 15.80
N GLY A 27 9.02 -14.83 14.75
CA GLY A 27 7.82 -15.62 14.61
C GLY A 27 6.66 -15.03 15.41
N SER A 28 5.44 -15.38 15.00
CA SER A 28 4.20 -15.05 15.70
C SER A 28 3.16 -16.10 15.39
N LYS A 29 2.75 -16.87 16.41
CA LYS A 29 1.68 -17.87 16.26
C LYS A 29 0.36 -17.24 15.86
N GLU A 30 0.05 -16.08 16.45
CA GLU A 30 -1.18 -15.33 16.15
C GLU A 30 -1.24 -14.85 14.70
N LEU A 31 -0.12 -14.35 14.18
CA LEU A 31 -0.03 -13.88 12.78
C LEU A 31 0.32 -15.01 11.81
N ARG A 32 0.52 -16.24 12.31
CA ARG A 32 1.00 -17.41 11.56
C ARG A 32 2.31 -17.12 10.79
N LEU A 33 3.19 -16.34 11.41
CA LEU A 33 4.50 -16.00 10.86
C LEU A 33 5.56 -16.93 11.47
N PRO A 34 6.32 -17.68 10.66
CA PRO A 34 7.51 -18.37 11.16
C PRO A 34 8.64 -17.37 11.45
N PRO A 35 9.55 -17.67 12.39
CA PRO A 35 10.76 -16.87 12.58
C PRO A 35 11.68 -16.98 11.36
N THR A 36 12.52 -15.97 11.16
CA THR A 36 13.57 -16.01 10.13
C THR A 36 14.96 -16.08 10.77
N SER A 37 15.81 -16.97 10.25
CA SER A 37 17.25 -17.03 10.59
C SER A 37 18.14 -16.40 9.50
N SER A 38 17.54 -15.90 8.43
CA SER A 38 18.25 -15.37 7.28
C SER A 38 18.92 -14.04 7.62
N LYS A 39 20.27 -14.04 7.73
CA LYS A 39 21.08 -12.84 8.05
C LYS A 39 20.81 -11.66 7.10
N ARG A 40 20.40 -11.93 5.85
CA ARG A 40 20.06 -10.88 4.88
C ARG A 40 18.71 -10.25 5.18
N ILE A 41 17.71 -11.06 5.53
CA ILE A 41 16.38 -10.59 5.91
C ILE A 41 16.46 -9.84 7.24
N LEU A 42 17.18 -10.37 8.23
CA LEU A 42 17.37 -9.71 9.53
C LEU A 42 17.97 -8.30 9.38
N ARG A 43 19.03 -8.14 8.57
CA ARG A 43 19.61 -6.81 8.27
C ARG A 43 18.64 -5.85 7.60
N GLN A 44 17.70 -6.37 6.81
CA GLN A 44 16.66 -5.56 6.18
C GLN A 44 15.58 -5.15 7.20
N LEU A 45 15.21 -6.07 8.11
CA LEU A 45 14.31 -5.78 9.23
C LEU A 45 14.92 -4.75 10.20
N ASP A 46 16.24 -4.78 10.45
CA ASP A 46 16.92 -3.78 11.28
C ASP A 46 16.76 -2.35 10.71
N LYS A 47 16.78 -2.20 9.38
CA LYS A 47 16.54 -0.91 8.72
C LYS A 47 15.10 -0.44 8.88
N ILE A 48 14.15 -1.38 8.76
CA ILE A 48 12.73 -1.11 8.96
C ILE A 48 12.48 -0.70 10.42
N ASP A 49 13.05 -1.42 11.38
CA ASP A 49 12.96 -1.11 12.81
C ASP A 49 13.49 0.30 13.10
N LYS A 50 14.64 0.68 12.52
CA LYS A 50 15.18 2.04 12.68
C LYS A 50 14.23 3.12 12.17
N LEU A 51 13.63 2.93 10.99
CA LEU A 51 12.64 3.87 10.44
C LEU A 51 11.37 3.91 11.30
N TRP A 52 10.90 2.74 11.74
CA TRP A 52 9.71 2.60 12.56
C TRP A 52 9.87 3.23 13.94
N MET A 53 11.03 3.12 14.58
CA MET A 53 11.33 3.78 15.86
C MET A 53 11.24 5.32 15.78
N GLY A 54 11.56 5.91 14.62
CA GLY A 54 11.34 7.35 14.39
C GLY A 54 9.89 7.71 14.07
N PHE A 55 9.14 6.79 13.48
CA PHE A 55 7.78 7.04 12.99
C PHE A 55 6.69 6.75 14.03
N TYR A 56 6.82 5.66 14.78
CA TYR A 56 5.78 5.17 15.68
C TYR A 56 5.46 6.12 16.85
N PRO A 57 6.46 6.78 17.51
CA PRO A 57 6.16 7.76 18.55
C PRO A 57 5.35 8.95 18.02
N ASN A 58 5.58 9.38 16.78
CA ASN A 58 4.77 10.44 16.16
C ASN A 58 3.30 10.05 16.05
N ILE A 59 3.02 8.80 15.65
CA ILE A 59 1.66 8.25 15.63
C ILE A 59 1.05 8.23 17.03
N GLN A 60 1.79 7.75 18.04
CA GLN A 60 1.31 7.68 19.41
C GLN A 60 0.98 9.07 19.99
N THR A 61 1.81 10.08 19.69
CA THR A 61 1.55 11.47 20.07
C THR A 61 0.29 12.00 19.41
N ILE A 62 0.08 11.76 18.11
CA ILE A 62 -1.16 12.17 17.41
C ILE A 62 -2.40 11.55 18.05
N ILE A 63 -2.34 10.24 18.35
CA ILE A 63 -3.45 9.52 19.00
C ILE A 63 -3.76 10.11 20.38
N SER A 64 -2.73 10.36 21.17
CA SER A 64 -2.87 10.84 22.55
C SER A 64 -3.34 12.29 22.60
N ALA A 65 -2.80 13.15 21.73
CA ALA A 65 -3.14 14.57 21.66
C ALA A 65 -4.47 14.83 20.93
N LYS A 66 -4.97 13.85 20.16
CA LYS A 66 -6.11 13.98 19.22
C LYS A 66 -5.95 15.18 18.27
N LYS A 67 -4.71 15.54 17.95
CA LYS A 67 -4.33 16.71 17.14
C LYS A 67 -3.11 16.38 16.30
N VAL A 68 -2.97 17.09 15.18
CA VAL A 68 -1.85 16.95 14.25
C VAL A 68 -1.21 18.33 14.04
N SER A 69 0.10 18.43 14.22
CA SER A 69 0.89 19.64 13.88
C SER A 69 1.46 19.58 12.46
N ALA A 70 1.85 20.72 11.91
CA ALA A 70 2.52 20.78 10.61
C ALA A 70 3.83 19.96 10.59
N ASP A 71 4.60 19.98 11.70
CA ASP A 71 5.82 19.17 11.84
C ASP A 71 5.51 17.68 11.80
N GLN A 72 4.41 17.24 12.41
CA GLN A 72 3.96 15.85 12.36
C GLN A 72 3.52 15.45 10.95
N ILE A 73 2.87 16.33 10.18
CA ILE A 73 2.54 16.09 8.77
C ILE A 73 3.82 15.91 7.97
N SER A 74 4.80 16.80 8.13
CA SER A 74 6.10 16.72 7.47
C SER A 74 6.85 15.45 7.82
N ALA A 75 6.88 15.08 9.11
CA ALA A 75 7.49 13.84 9.58
C ALA A 75 6.80 12.61 8.98
N ILE A 76 5.47 12.60 8.90
CA ILE A 76 4.72 11.49 8.27
C ILE A 76 5.03 11.42 6.78
N ALA A 77 5.00 12.56 6.09
CA ALA A 77 5.24 12.66 4.65
C ALA A 77 6.63 12.11 4.28
N ALA A 78 7.65 12.54 5.02
CA ALA A 78 9.06 12.18 4.80
C ALA A 78 9.38 10.72 5.12
N ASN A 79 8.75 10.13 6.14
CA ASN A 79 9.09 8.78 6.60
C ASN A 79 8.24 7.67 5.98
N ASN A 80 7.01 7.96 5.52
CA ASN A 80 6.11 6.93 5.00
C ASN A 80 6.66 6.23 3.74
N LEU A 81 7.25 6.98 2.80
CA LEU A 81 7.79 6.39 1.57
C LEU A 81 9.08 5.56 1.81
N PRO A 82 10.07 6.04 2.59
CA PRO A 82 11.20 5.20 2.99
C PRO A 82 10.78 3.91 3.70
N LEU A 83 9.87 3.99 4.68
CA LEU A 83 9.39 2.82 5.41
C LEU A 83 8.74 1.81 4.46
N LEU A 84 7.86 2.29 3.59
CA LEU A 84 7.21 1.45 2.58
C LEU A 84 8.22 0.80 1.61
N LYS A 85 9.23 1.57 1.16
CA LYS A 85 10.29 1.07 0.28
C LYS A 85 11.09 -0.05 0.93
N GLU A 86 11.48 0.10 2.20
CA GLU A 86 12.21 -0.92 2.93
C GLU A 86 11.34 -2.15 3.24
N MET A 87 10.04 -1.98 3.50
CA MET A 87 9.08 -3.08 3.61
C MET A 87 8.95 -3.88 2.32
N ASN A 88 8.81 -3.22 1.17
CA ASN A 88 8.76 -3.90 -0.14
C ASN A 88 10.05 -4.68 -0.44
N LYS A 89 11.21 -4.13 -0.04
CA LYS A 89 12.48 -4.87 -0.13
C LYS A 89 12.46 -6.12 0.75
N ALA A 90 11.96 -6.05 1.98
CA ALA A 90 11.86 -7.21 2.85
C ALA A 90 10.97 -8.30 2.24
N VAL A 91 9.80 -7.95 1.70
CA VAL A 91 8.92 -8.88 0.98
C VAL A 91 9.67 -9.58 -0.15
N GLY A 92 10.37 -8.83 -1.01
CA GLY A 92 11.16 -9.42 -2.10
C GLY A 92 12.33 -10.30 -1.62
N LEU A 93 12.84 -10.11 -0.41
CA LEU A 93 13.82 -11.03 0.19
C LEU A 93 13.17 -12.33 0.66
N TYR A 94 12.01 -12.26 1.31
CA TYR A 94 11.23 -13.43 1.70
C TYR A 94 10.82 -14.27 0.50
N GLU A 95 10.35 -13.63 -0.58
CA GLU A 95 10.04 -14.33 -1.84
C GLU A 95 11.26 -15.09 -2.40
N LYS A 96 12.45 -14.49 -2.32
CA LYS A 96 13.69 -15.12 -2.79
C LYS A 96 14.13 -16.29 -1.91
N ASP A 97 14.00 -16.17 -0.60
CA ASP A 97 14.30 -17.26 0.33
C ASP A 97 13.33 -18.42 0.16
N ALA A 98 12.03 -18.12 0.02
CA ALA A 98 10.99 -19.09 -0.29
C ALA A 98 11.32 -19.90 -1.56
N LYS A 99 11.69 -19.22 -2.65
CA LYS A 99 12.12 -19.88 -3.90
C LYS A 99 13.32 -20.80 -3.72
N LYS A 100 14.32 -20.38 -2.94
CA LYS A 100 15.49 -21.23 -2.62
C LYS A 100 15.11 -22.46 -1.79
N GLY A 101 14.09 -22.33 -0.93
CA GLY A 101 13.53 -23.43 -0.14
C GLY A 101 12.69 -24.43 -0.95
N GLY A 102 12.61 -24.28 -2.28
CA GLY A 102 11.92 -25.23 -3.16
C GLY A 102 10.50 -24.80 -3.59
N LEU A 103 10.02 -23.62 -3.20
CA LEU A 103 8.77 -23.07 -3.73
C LEU A 103 8.96 -22.69 -5.21
N LYS A 104 8.45 -23.53 -6.11
CA LYS A 104 8.40 -23.28 -7.54
C LYS A 104 7.12 -22.54 -7.88
N ALA A 105 7.16 -21.21 -7.91
CA ALA A 105 6.12 -20.40 -8.55
C ALA A 105 6.58 -19.99 -9.95
N ASP A 106 5.68 -20.10 -10.93
CA ASP A 106 5.89 -19.57 -12.29
C ASP A 106 6.34 -18.08 -12.22
N GLN A 107 7.28 -17.66 -13.08
CA GLN A 107 7.78 -16.28 -13.05
C GLN A 107 6.68 -15.24 -13.28
N GLY A 108 5.73 -15.51 -14.19
CA GLY A 108 4.57 -14.67 -14.45
C GLY A 108 3.60 -14.64 -13.26
N LEU A 109 3.47 -15.75 -12.52
CA LEU A 109 2.67 -15.82 -11.30
C LEU A 109 3.30 -14.99 -10.15
N ALA A 110 4.62 -15.06 -9.99
CA ALA A 110 5.33 -14.25 -9.00
C ALA A 110 5.26 -12.74 -9.32
N ALA A 111 5.40 -12.36 -10.60
CA ALA A 111 5.22 -10.98 -11.04
C ALA A 111 3.78 -10.49 -10.77
N THR A 112 2.79 -11.34 -11.06
CA THR A 112 1.36 -11.07 -10.82
C THR A 112 1.06 -10.88 -9.33
N LEU A 113 1.57 -11.73 -8.44
CA LEU A 113 1.40 -11.60 -6.99
C LEU A 113 2.01 -10.29 -6.45
N ASN A 114 3.23 -9.97 -6.86
CA ASN A 114 3.90 -8.76 -6.42
C ASN A 114 3.19 -7.50 -6.94
N LEU A 115 2.83 -7.45 -8.23
CA LEU A 115 2.17 -6.29 -8.83
C LEU A 115 0.72 -6.11 -8.34
N SER A 116 -0.01 -7.20 -8.09
CA SER A 116 -1.33 -7.13 -7.43
C SER A 116 -1.17 -6.66 -5.96
N GLY A 117 -0.16 -7.13 -5.24
CA GLY A 117 0.19 -6.62 -3.92
C GLY A 117 0.50 -5.11 -3.93
N LYS A 118 1.23 -4.66 -4.96
CA LYS A 118 1.58 -3.25 -5.20
C LYS A 118 0.35 -2.38 -5.45
N GLN A 119 -0.72 -2.88 -6.06
CA GLN A 119 -1.97 -2.11 -6.26
C GLN A 119 -2.52 -1.56 -4.94
N ARG A 120 -2.56 -2.39 -3.90
CA ARG A 120 -3.03 -1.97 -2.56
C ARG A 120 -2.24 -0.80 -2.03
N MET A 121 -0.91 -0.87 -2.18
CA MET A 121 -0.02 0.20 -1.78
C MET A 121 -0.24 1.47 -2.59
N LEU A 122 -0.43 1.36 -3.90
CA LEU A 122 -0.68 2.51 -4.77
C LEU A 122 -1.96 3.25 -4.38
N THR A 123 -3.04 2.57 -3.98
CA THR A 123 -4.27 3.23 -3.49
C THR A 123 -4.01 4.12 -2.26
N GLN A 124 -3.21 3.63 -1.32
CA GLN A 124 -2.86 4.38 -0.11
C GLN A 124 -1.86 5.50 -0.41
N LYS A 125 -0.93 5.27 -1.35
CA LYS A 125 0.03 6.27 -1.81
C LYS A 125 -0.67 7.46 -2.48
N MET A 126 -1.63 7.18 -3.38
CA MET A 126 -2.46 8.22 -4.01
C MET A 126 -3.21 9.04 -2.95
N SER A 127 -3.84 8.36 -1.99
CA SER A 127 -4.57 9.05 -0.91
C SER A 127 -3.66 9.96 -0.08
N LYS A 128 -2.43 9.50 0.23
CA LYS A 128 -1.43 10.31 0.93
C LYS A 128 -1.06 11.56 0.12
N GLU A 129 -0.70 11.38 -1.15
CA GLU A 129 -0.27 12.46 -2.03
C GLU A 129 -1.38 13.50 -2.21
N PHE A 130 -2.61 13.05 -2.42
CA PHE A 130 -3.80 13.91 -2.45
C PHE A 130 -3.95 14.73 -1.16
N LEU A 131 -3.84 14.09 0.01
CA LEU A 131 -3.96 14.79 1.30
C LEU A 131 -2.82 15.80 1.50
N LEU A 132 -1.59 15.49 1.08
CA LEU A 132 -0.48 16.43 1.17
C LEU A 132 -0.72 17.67 0.29
N VAL A 133 -1.27 17.49 -0.91
CA VAL A 133 -1.73 18.61 -1.75
C VAL A 133 -2.82 19.41 -1.02
N ALA A 134 -3.82 18.74 -0.45
CA ALA A 134 -4.95 19.38 0.22
C ALA A 134 -4.54 20.21 1.44
N TYR A 135 -3.51 19.76 2.16
CA TYR A 135 -2.94 20.45 3.32
C TYR A 135 -1.79 21.41 2.97
N GLY A 136 -1.51 21.64 1.68
CA GLY A 136 -0.52 22.62 1.24
C GLY A 136 0.94 22.20 1.42
N HIS A 137 1.22 20.91 1.59
CA HIS A 137 2.57 20.39 1.80
C HIS A 137 3.21 19.96 0.47
N GLU A 138 4.30 20.64 0.07
CA GLU A 138 5.04 20.37 -1.16
C GLU A 138 4.12 20.15 -2.39
N VAL A 139 3.18 21.08 -2.59
CA VAL A 139 2.02 20.93 -3.49
C VAL A 139 2.41 20.43 -4.88
N GLU A 140 3.34 21.11 -5.55
CA GLU A 140 3.73 20.75 -6.92
C GLU A 140 4.42 19.39 -7.00
N SER A 141 5.27 19.04 -6.03
CA SER A 141 5.88 17.71 -5.98
C SER A 141 4.84 16.63 -5.76
N ASN A 142 3.91 16.83 -4.83
CA ASN A 142 2.87 15.84 -4.55
C ASN A 142 1.84 15.71 -5.69
N ARG A 143 1.62 16.75 -6.50
CA ARG A 143 0.84 16.66 -7.74
C ARG A 143 1.50 15.77 -8.78
N LEU A 144 2.79 15.97 -9.02
CA LEU A 144 3.56 15.12 -9.94
C LEU A 144 3.62 13.67 -9.44
N ASN A 145 3.89 13.48 -8.15
CA ASN A 145 3.88 12.15 -7.53
C ASN A 145 2.51 11.46 -7.67
N LEU A 146 1.41 12.20 -7.47
CA LEU A 146 0.05 11.69 -7.61
C LEU A 146 -0.24 11.25 -9.05
N LEU A 147 0.14 12.08 -10.02
CA LEU A 147 0.05 11.77 -11.45
C LEU A 147 0.77 10.47 -11.80
N GLU A 148 2.02 10.33 -11.35
CA GLU A 148 2.81 9.11 -11.54
C GLU A 148 2.16 7.90 -10.88
N THR A 149 1.70 8.03 -9.63
CA THR A 149 1.12 6.93 -8.86
C THR A 149 -0.15 6.42 -9.53
N TYR A 150 -1.05 7.32 -9.92
CA TYR A 150 -2.33 6.90 -10.49
C TYR A 150 -2.17 6.35 -11.91
N THR A 151 -1.24 6.91 -12.71
CA THR A 151 -0.90 6.38 -14.03
C THR A 151 -0.32 4.97 -13.91
N LEU A 152 0.57 4.75 -12.93
CA LEU A 152 1.12 3.43 -12.65
C LEU A 152 0.04 2.45 -12.21
N PHE A 153 -0.87 2.85 -11.31
CA PHE A 153 -2.00 2.03 -10.87
C PHE A 153 -2.85 1.58 -12.08
N GLU A 154 -3.26 2.51 -12.94
CA GLU A 154 -4.07 2.22 -14.12
C GLU A 154 -3.37 1.26 -15.09
N ARG A 155 -2.11 1.52 -15.42
CA ARG A 155 -1.33 0.63 -16.30
C ARG A 155 -1.22 -0.78 -15.74
N THR A 156 -0.95 -0.90 -14.44
CA THR A 156 -0.77 -2.21 -13.80
C THR A 156 -2.08 -2.95 -13.61
N LEU A 157 -3.19 -2.27 -13.34
CA LEU A 157 -4.53 -2.89 -13.33
C LEU A 157 -4.89 -3.44 -14.71
N LYS A 158 -4.67 -2.65 -15.77
CA LYS A 158 -4.86 -3.11 -17.16
C LYS A 158 -3.95 -4.29 -17.49
N GLY A 159 -2.68 -4.21 -17.11
CA GLY A 159 -1.72 -5.31 -17.31
C GLY A 159 -2.11 -6.58 -16.55
N LEU A 160 -2.75 -6.47 -15.37
CA LEU A 160 -3.28 -7.64 -14.66
C LEU A 160 -4.44 -8.27 -15.44
N LEU A 161 -5.35 -7.47 -16.00
CA LEU A 161 -6.47 -7.97 -16.80
C LEU A 161 -6.01 -8.60 -18.13
N ASP A 162 -5.29 -7.83 -18.94
CA ASP A 162 -5.07 -8.13 -20.36
C ASP A 162 -3.63 -8.56 -20.68
N GLY A 163 -2.71 -8.39 -19.74
CA GLY A 163 -1.28 -8.59 -19.94
C GLY A 163 -0.51 -7.29 -20.23
N ASP A 164 0.76 -7.29 -19.86
CA ASP A 164 1.73 -6.23 -20.19
C ASP A 164 3.12 -6.89 -20.24
N THR A 165 3.66 -7.08 -21.44
CA THR A 165 4.95 -7.75 -21.66
C THR A 165 6.12 -7.00 -21.04
N THR A 166 6.05 -5.67 -20.98
CA THR A 166 7.08 -4.83 -20.36
C THR A 166 7.10 -5.00 -18.84
N LEU A 167 5.93 -5.26 -18.23
CA LEU A 167 5.79 -5.55 -16.81
C LEU A 167 5.90 -7.05 -16.48
N GLY A 168 6.06 -7.91 -17.49
CA GLY A 168 6.08 -9.37 -17.32
C GLY A 168 4.74 -9.94 -16.84
N LEU A 169 3.63 -9.25 -17.13
CA LEU A 169 2.29 -9.68 -16.78
C LEU A 169 1.69 -10.51 -17.91
N PRO A 170 1.36 -11.79 -17.68
CA PRO A 170 0.78 -12.66 -18.71
C PRO A 170 -0.72 -12.40 -18.98
N GLY A 171 -1.35 -11.53 -18.20
CA GLY A 171 -2.80 -11.37 -18.15
C GLY A 171 -3.47 -12.44 -17.31
N THR A 172 -4.58 -12.08 -16.67
CA THR A 172 -5.33 -13.00 -15.80
C THR A 172 -6.17 -13.93 -16.64
N LYS A 173 -5.94 -15.24 -16.52
CA LYS A 173 -6.76 -16.27 -17.19
C LYS A 173 -7.95 -16.77 -16.35
N PRO A 174 -7.80 -17.02 -15.04
CA PRO A 174 -8.92 -17.53 -14.24
C PRO A 174 -10.07 -16.53 -14.19
N GLU A 175 -11.24 -16.94 -14.70
CA GLU A 175 -12.38 -16.05 -14.90
C GLU A 175 -12.89 -15.44 -13.58
N SER A 176 -12.84 -16.19 -12.48
CA SER A 176 -13.20 -15.67 -11.16
C SER A 176 -12.31 -14.51 -10.71
N ILE A 177 -11.00 -14.55 -11.01
CA ILE A 177 -10.07 -13.48 -10.68
C ILE A 177 -10.31 -12.28 -11.61
N ARG A 178 -10.56 -12.52 -12.90
CA ARG A 178 -10.90 -11.45 -13.86
C ARG A 178 -12.15 -10.68 -13.41
N GLN A 179 -13.21 -11.38 -13.02
CA GLN A 179 -14.44 -10.75 -12.49
C GLN A 179 -14.15 -9.88 -11.26
N GLN A 180 -13.28 -10.34 -10.37
CA GLN A 180 -12.87 -9.55 -9.22
C GLN A 180 -12.05 -8.31 -9.62
N LEU A 181 -11.18 -8.41 -10.64
CA LEU A 181 -10.46 -7.26 -11.17
C LEU A 181 -11.39 -6.26 -11.87
N THR A 182 -12.46 -6.70 -12.51
CA THR A 182 -13.50 -5.81 -13.06
C THR A 182 -14.22 -5.04 -11.95
N VAL A 183 -14.45 -5.65 -10.78
CA VAL A 183 -14.96 -4.91 -9.60
C VAL A 183 -13.98 -3.82 -9.17
N VAL A 184 -12.68 -4.13 -9.15
CA VAL A 184 -11.62 -3.14 -8.84
C VAL A 184 -11.60 -2.02 -9.87
N GLU A 185 -11.70 -2.34 -11.16
CA GLU A 185 -11.75 -1.38 -12.27
C GLU A 185 -12.94 -0.43 -12.14
N LYS A 186 -14.14 -0.96 -11.83
CA LYS A 186 -15.33 -0.13 -11.61
C LYS A 186 -15.16 0.84 -10.44
N LEU A 187 -14.56 0.40 -9.33
CA LEU A 187 -14.25 1.26 -8.19
C LEU A 187 -13.19 2.31 -8.56
N TRP A 188 -12.19 1.92 -9.35
CA TRP A 188 -11.18 2.83 -9.88
C TRP A 188 -11.78 3.92 -10.77
N THR A 189 -12.77 3.61 -11.62
CA THR A 189 -13.48 4.61 -12.44
C THR A 189 -14.12 5.71 -11.60
N GLY A 190 -14.65 5.38 -10.41
CA GLY A 190 -15.19 6.37 -9.48
C GLY A 190 -14.12 7.13 -8.69
N PHE A 191 -13.01 6.47 -8.36
CA PHE A 191 -11.92 7.05 -7.57
C PHE A 191 -11.00 7.97 -8.39
N LYS A 192 -10.76 7.65 -9.67
CA LYS A 192 -9.83 8.38 -10.55
C LYS A 192 -10.15 9.88 -10.68
N PRO A 193 -11.40 10.32 -10.91
CA PRO A 193 -11.71 11.75 -11.01
C PRO A 193 -11.39 12.53 -9.73
N ILE A 194 -11.50 11.89 -8.55
CA ILE A 194 -11.18 12.52 -7.26
C ILE A 194 -9.68 12.81 -7.21
N VAL A 195 -8.83 11.82 -7.47
CA VAL A 195 -7.37 12.04 -7.44
C VAL A 195 -6.88 12.91 -8.59
N ALA A 196 -7.54 12.87 -9.75
CA ALA A 196 -7.19 13.72 -10.89
C ALA A 196 -7.49 15.21 -10.62
N SER A 197 -8.52 15.55 -9.83
CA SER A 197 -8.84 16.95 -9.51
C SER A 197 -7.68 17.68 -8.83
N ALA A 198 -6.92 16.97 -7.98
CA ALA A 198 -5.74 17.51 -7.32
C ALA A 198 -4.58 17.81 -8.29
N VAL A 199 -4.45 17.02 -9.35
CA VAL A 199 -3.40 17.15 -10.37
C VAL A 199 -3.72 18.27 -11.36
N GLU A 200 -4.97 18.40 -11.75
CA GLU A 200 -5.43 19.39 -12.75
C GLU A 200 -5.42 20.85 -12.26
N ASN A 201 -4.97 21.11 -11.02
CA ASN A 201 -4.83 22.42 -10.41
C ASN A 201 -6.13 23.27 -10.47
N LYS A 202 -7.28 22.63 -10.24
CA LYS A 202 -8.63 23.26 -10.24
C LYS A 202 -8.88 24.18 -9.02
N GLY A 203 -7.83 24.69 -8.38
CA GLY A 203 -7.89 25.47 -7.16
C GLY A 203 -7.62 24.65 -5.90
N LYS A 204 -8.09 25.15 -4.76
CA LYS A 204 -7.91 24.51 -3.45
C LYS A 204 -8.79 23.26 -3.38
N ILE A 205 -8.22 22.15 -2.92
CA ILE A 205 -8.98 20.93 -2.64
C ILE A 205 -9.98 21.21 -1.52
N GLN A 206 -11.24 20.95 -1.80
CA GLN A 206 -12.35 21.19 -0.89
C GLN A 206 -12.49 20.04 0.11
N HIS A 207 -13.04 20.34 1.29
CA HIS A 207 -13.25 19.33 2.33
C HIS A 207 -14.12 18.15 1.84
N SER A 208 -15.11 18.41 0.98
CA SER A 208 -15.94 17.37 0.37
C SER A 208 -15.14 16.39 -0.49
N GLU A 209 -14.08 16.85 -1.17
CA GLU A 209 -13.22 15.98 -1.99
C GLU A 209 -12.36 15.08 -1.09
N ILE A 210 -11.91 15.59 0.08
CA ILE A 210 -11.22 14.78 1.10
C ILE A 210 -12.13 13.68 1.64
N GLU A 211 -13.42 13.98 1.87
CA GLU A 211 -14.40 12.99 2.30
C GLU A 211 -14.66 11.93 1.22
N GLN A 212 -14.86 12.37 -0.03
CA GLN A 212 -15.03 11.46 -1.17
C GLN A 212 -13.81 10.53 -1.36
N LEU A 213 -12.60 11.05 -1.22
CA LEU A 213 -11.37 10.27 -1.25
C LEU A 213 -11.38 9.19 -0.16
N ALA A 214 -11.67 9.57 1.09
CA ALA A 214 -11.66 8.65 2.21
C ALA A 214 -12.72 7.53 2.05
N ASP A 215 -13.92 7.90 1.61
CA ASP A 215 -15.04 6.97 1.42
C ASP A 215 -14.80 6.01 0.23
N SER A 216 -14.11 6.48 -0.81
CA SER A 216 -13.84 5.69 -2.02
C SER A 216 -12.57 4.83 -1.92
N ASN A 217 -11.57 5.26 -1.14
CA ASN A 217 -10.30 4.55 -1.00
C ASN A 217 -10.44 3.20 -0.27
N LEU A 218 -11.26 3.12 0.79
CA LEU A 218 -11.39 1.89 1.58
C LEU A 218 -12.05 0.74 0.81
N PRO A 219 -13.16 0.94 0.07
CA PRO A 219 -13.71 -0.09 -0.82
C PRO A 219 -12.69 -0.55 -1.88
N LEU A 220 -11.98 0.37 -2.53
CA LEU A 220 -10.99 0.04 -3.54
C LEU A 220 -9.84 -0.80 -2.96
N LEU A 221 -9.31 -0.41 -1.80
CA LEU A 221 -8.30 -1.18 -1.07
C LEU A 221 -8.82 -2.59 -0.69
N LYS A 222 -10.06 -2.68 -0.23
CA LYS A 222 -10.67 -3.96 0.20
C LYS A 222 -10.83 -4.92 -0.98
N GLU A 223 -11.39 -4.47 -2.08
CA GLU A 223 -11.60 -5.33 -3.25
C GLU A 223 -10.27 -5.69 -3.93
N MET A 224 -9.27 -4.80 -3.88
CA MET A 224 -7.92 -5.14 -4.32
C MET A 224 -7.24 -6.17 -3.40
N ASN A 225 -7.43 -6.08 -2.08
CA ASN A 225 -7.00 -7.11 -1.13
C ASN A 225 -7.63 -8.47 -1.44
N LYS A 226 -8.91 -8.49 -1.80
CA LYS A 226 -9.62 -9.71 -2.20
C LYS A 226 -9.01 -10.31 -3.46
N ALA A 227 -8.72 -9.49 -4.49
CA ALA A 227 -8.05 -9.95 -5.71
C ALA A 227 -6.68 -10.59 -5.42
N VAL A 228 -5.85 -9.96 -4.57
CA VAL A 228 -4.56 -10.53 -4.16
C VAL A 228 -4.73 -11.89 -3.49
N GLY A 229 -5.67 -12.02 -2.54
CA GLY A 229 -5.93 -13.29 -1.87
C GLY A 229 -6.44 -14.38 -2.82
N MET A 230 -7.10 -14.02 -3.92
CA MET A 230 -7.48 -14.98 -4.96
C MET A 230 -6.27 -15.44 -5.78
N TYR A 231 -5.34 -14.54 -6.13
CA TYR A 231 -4.08 -14.93 -6.75
C TYR A 231 -3.22 -15.82 -5.85
N GLU A 232 -3.14 -15.51 -4.55
CA GLU A 232 -2.40 -16.33 -3.58
C GLU A 232 -2.95 -17.76 -3.51
N LYS A 233 -4.28 -17.91 -3.56
CA LYS A 233 -4.94 -19.23 -3.58
C LYS A 233 -4.72 -19.96 -4.90
N GLU A 234 -4.79 -19.25 -6.03
CA GLU A 234 -4.53 -19.84 -7.34
C GLU A 234 -3.08 -20.30 -7.47
N ALA A 235 -2.15 -19.53 -6.92
CA ALA A 235 -0.72 -19.86 -6.89
C ALA A 235 -0.37 -21.10 -6.05
N ALA A 236 -1.25 -21.48 -5.13
CA ALA A 236 -1.06 -22.60 -4.22
C ALA A 236 -1.71 -23.92 -4.69
N LYS A 237 -2.39 -23.90 -5.85
CA LYS A 237 -2.93 -25.10 -6.50
C LYS A 237 -1.85 -25.80 -7.33
#